data_AF-K9FCR6-F1
#
_entry.id   AF-K9FCR6-F1
#
_cell.length_a   1.000
_cell.length_b   1.000
_cell.length_c   1.000
_cell.angle_alpha   90.00
_cell.angle_beta   90.00
_cell.angle_gamma   90.00
#
_symmetry.space_group_name_H-M   'P 1'
#
loop_
_entity.id
_entity.type
_entity.pdbx_description
1 polymer ?
#
loop_
_entity_poly.entity_id
_entity_poly.type
_entity_poly.pdbx_seq_one_letter_code
_entity_poly.pdbx_strand_id
1 'polypeptide(L)'
;MQGFVDLDDSIIKTAPGTSKSADSFQDKIKKMAPAYAGSCALLSLYDPITSPLHVACTGDSRAVLGQKGSDGKWAEIPLSVDQTGSNEEETTRISKEHPGEENIAKGGRVLGLMVSRAFGDSLWKWPLDFQKEMTHKYNGPAPLTPRYDVRIPPYLTAEPVVTSTKIDPDKPSFLIMATDGLWDHLSSEQGVELSGSWLEPKGKEKKSLPETTDEAFDFDRFWKDVSWKFEEGGTTIQDDNAAVHLMRNSLGENHHELTAGRLAFGPPFSRQMRDDITVQVVLFNAQK
;
A
#
# COMPACT_ATOMS: atom_id res chain seq x y z
N MET A 1 4.64 -18.11 5.17
CA MET A 1 3.20 -17.90 4.95
C MET A 1 2.43 -18.03 6.26
N GLN A 2 2.57 -19.15 6.99
CA GLN A 2 1.88 -19.37 8.27
C GLN A 2 2.02 -18.23 9.30
N GLY A 3 3.19 -17.58 9.41
CA GLY A 3 3.39 -16.49 10.38
C GLY A 3 2.45 -15.28 10.20
N PHE A 4 2.04 -14.94 8.98
CA PHE A 4 1.06 -13.86 8.76
C PHE A 4 -0.32 -14.28 9.26
N VAL A 5 -0.75 -15.49 8.89
CA VAL A 5 -2.03 -16.05 9.30
C VAL A 5 -2.07 -16.27 10.81
N ASP A 6 -1.01 -16.76 11.43
CA ASP A 6 -0.91 -16.97 12.88
C ASP A 6 -1.01 -15.65 13.66
N LEU A 7 -0.32 -14.60 13.18
CA LEU A 7 -0.40 -13.27 13.78
C LEU A 7 -1.81 -12.71 13.64
N ASP A 8 -2.42 -12.78 12.47
CA ASP A 8 -3.79 -12.33 12.26
C ASP A 8 -4.79 -13.12 13.11
N ASP A 9 -4.64 -14.44 13.16
CA ASP A 9 -5.43 -15.30 14.04
C ASP A 9 -5.29 -14.88 15.50
N SER A 10 -4.08 -14.53 15.95
CA SER A 10 -3.88 -14.02 17.31
C SER A 10 -4.64 -12.71 17.54
N ILE A 11 -4.69 -11.82 16.55
CA ILE A 11 -5.43 -10.54 16.61
C ILE A 11 -6.94 -10.83 16.65
N ILE A 12 -7.46 -11.61 15.70
CA ILE A 12 -8.88 -11.86 15.49
C ILE A 12 -9.48 -12.73 16.59
N LYS A 13 -8.75 -13.76 17.05
CA LYS A 13 -9.22 -14.70 18.07
C LYS A 13 -9.01 -14.18 19.50
N THR A 14 -8.30 -13.07 19.70
CA THR A 14 -8.19 -12.41 21.01
C THR A 14 -9.54 -11.89 21.51
N ALA A 15 -10.40 -11.38 20.63
CA ALA A 15 -11.65 -10.74 21.06
C ALA A 15 -12.67 -11.71 21.69
N PRO A 16 -12.95 -12.91 21.14
CA PRO A 16 -13.83 -13.87 21.78
C PRO A 16 -13.40 -14.30 23.19
N GLY A 17 -12.10 -14.44 23.44
CA GLY A 17 -11.58 -14.76 24.77
C GLY A 17 -11.67 -13.57 25.72
N THR A 18 -11.30 -12.39 25.23
CA THR A 18 -11.33 -11.13 25.99
C THR A 18 -12.76 -10.72 26.39
N SER A 19 -13.74 -10.92 25.52
CA SER A 19 -15.14 -10.57 25.84
C SER A 19 -15.66 -11.38 27.04
N LYS A 20 -15.19 -12.62 27.20
CA LYS A 20 -15.56 -13.52 28.30
C LYS A 20 -14.67 -13.42 29.54
N SER A 21 -13.59 -12.62 29.49
CA SER A 21 -12.67 -12.50 30.62
C SER A 21 -13.26 -11.70 31.78
N ALA A 22 -12.62 -11.79 32.95
CA ALA A 22 -12.94 -10.96 34.11
C ALA A 22 -12.26 -9.58 34.07
N ASP A 23 -11.58 -9.24 32.97
CA ASP A 23 -10.89 -7.96 32.83
C ASP A 23 -11.87 -6.78 32.94
N SER A 24 -11.34 -5.62 33.35
CA SER A 24 -12.10 -4.38 33.34
C SER A 24 -12.53 -4.00 31.93
N PHE A 25 -13.63 -3.26 31.79
CA PHE A 25 -14.14 -2.86 30.46
C PHE A 25 -13.08 -2.14 29.62
N GLN A 26 -12.35 -1.19 30.21
CA GLN A 26 -11.27 -0.46 29.54
C GLN A 26 -10.16 -1.39 29.00
N ASP A 27 -9.81 -2.43 29.74
CA ASP A 27 -8.76 -3.37 29.34
C ASP A 27 -9.26 -4.29 28.23
N LYS A 28 -10.54 -4.70 28.29
CA LYS A 28 -11.17 -5.43 27.19
C LYS A 28 -11.14 -4.64 25.89
N ILE A 29 -11.53 -3.36 25.93
CA ILE A 29 -11.50 -2.50 24.73
C ILE A 29 -10.08 -2.38 24.17
N LYS A 30 -9.08 -2.11 25.01
CA LYS A 30 -7.67 -2.03 24.56
C LYS A 30 -7.17 -3.32 23.93
N LYS A 31 -7.50 -4.48 24.50
CA LYS A 31 -7.12 -5.80 23.97
C LYS A 31 -7.84 -6.15 22.67
N MET A 32 -9.07 -5.68 22.47
CA MET A 32 -9.84 -5.92 21.25
C MET A 32 -9.57 -4.92 20.14
N ALA A 33 -9.08 -3.72 20.46
CA ALA A 33 -8.83 -2.63 19.51
C ALA A 33 -8.04 -3.05 18.26
N PRO A 34 -6.97 -3.87 18.34
CA PRO A 34 -6.25 -4.31 17.15
C PRO A 34 -7.09 -5.08 16.14
N ALA A 35 -8.11 -5.82 16.59
CA ALA A 35 -8.97 -6.58 15.67
C ALA A 35 -9.92 -5.68 14.88
N TYR A 36 -10.33 -4.53 15.44
CA TYR A 36 -11.17 -3.56 14.74
C TYR A 36 -10.41 -2.72 13.72
N ALA A 37 -9.11 -2.53 13.93
CA ALA A 37 -8.24 -1.86 12.97
C ALA A 37 -7.88 -2.81 11.81
N GLY A 38 -7.51 -2.23 10.67
CA GLY A 38 -7.04 -2.94 9.48
C GLY A 38 -5.61 -2.52 9.15
N SER A 39 -4.81 -3.43 8.60
CA SER A 39 -3.48 -3.09 8.07
C SER A 39 -3.10 -3.99 6.89
N CYS A 40 -2.61 -3.35 5.83
CA CYS A 40 -1.81 -4.02 4.81
C CYS A 40 -0.43 -4.39 5.38
N ALA A 41 0.28 -5.30 4.71
CA ALA A 41 1.67 -5.62 4.99
C ALA A 41 2.41 -5.98 3.70
N LEU A 42 3.59 -5.38 3.52
CA LEU A 42 4.49 -5.67 2.44
C LEU A 42 5.87 -5.95 3.02
N LEU A 43 6.34 -7.18 2.87
CA LEU A 43 7.60 -7.65 3.46
C LEU A 43 8.54 -8.12 2.36
N SER A 44 9.79 -7.70 2.41
CA SER A 44 10.87 -8.26 1.59
C SER A 44 11.90 -8.98 2.45
N LEU A 45 12.48 -10.05 1.92
CA LEU A 45 13.58 -10.79 2.53
C LEU A 45 14.61 -11.10 1.44
N TYR A 46 15.84 -10.61 1.61
CA TYR A 46 16.95 -10.85 0.71
C TYR A 46 18.03 -11.67 1.41
N ASP A 47 18.47 -12.76 0.78
CA ASP A 47 19.66 -13.50 1.22
C ASP A 47 20.88 -13.06 0.38
N PRO A 48 21.87 -12.36 0.97
CA PRO A 48 23.04 -11.88 0.26
C PRO A 48 24.02 -12.98 -0.16
N ILE A 49 23.91 -14.20 0.38
CA ILE A 49 24.80 -15.32 0.04
C ILE A 49 24.33 -16.02 -1.24
N THR A 50 23.02 -16.28 -1.34
CA THR A 50 22.45 -17.01 -2.49
C THR A 50 21.69 -16.14 -3.49
N SER A 51 21.55 -14.84 -3.17
CA SER A 51 20.84 -13.79 -3.92
C SER A 51 19.31 -13.91 -4.15
N PRO A 52 18.52 -14.80 -3.50
CA PRO A 52 17.08 -14.74 -3.64
C PRO A 52 16.52 -13.53 -2.90
N LEU A 53 15.58 -12.87 -3.55
CA LEU A 53 14.70 -11.86 -2.99
C LEU A 53 13.29 -12.43 -2.96
N HIS A 54 12.71 -12.53 -1.78
CA HIS A 54 11.33 -12.90 -1.55
C HIS A 54 10.53 -11.65 -1.19
N VAL A 55 9.33 -11.51 -1.76
CA VAL A 55 8.38 -10.46 -1.40
C VAL A 55 7.05 -11.12 -1.03
N ALA A 56 6.55 -10.81 0.15
CA ALA A 56 5.25 -11.26 0.65
C ALA A 56 4.32 -10.04 0.75
N CYS A 57 3.19 -10.07 0.04
CA CYS A 57 2.21 -8.98 0.01
C CYS A 57 0.85 -9.45 0.55
N THR A 58 0.31 -8.67 1.50
CA THR A 58 -1.06 -8.76 2.04
C THR A 58 -1.65 -7.34 1.97
N GLY A 59 -2.47 -7.05 0.96
CA GLY A 59 -3.10 -5.74 0.72
C GLY A 59 -2.68 -5.09 -0.60
N ASP A 60 -2.76 -3.77 -0.67
CA ASP A 60 -2.55 -2.93 -1.87
C ASP A 60 -1.30 -2.05 -1.81
N SER A 61 -0.43 -2.26 -0.82
CA SER A 61 0.97 -1.82 -0.94
C SER A 61 1.68 -2.62 -2.04
N ARG A 62 2.62 -1.99 -2.75
CA ARG A 62 3.28 -2.61 -3.91
C ARG A 62 4.79 -2.57 -3.85
N ALA A 63 5.40 -3.68 -4.29
CA ALA A 63 6.82 -3.87 -4.48
C ALA A 63 7.15 -4.02 -5.98
N VAL A 64 8.11 -3.23 -6.45
CA VAL A 64 8.54 -3.20 -7.85
C VAL A 64 10.06 -3.21 -7.90
N LEU A 65 10.64 -4.15 -8.65
CA LEU A 65 12.08 -4.21 -8.90
C LEU A 65 12.40 -3.46 -10.20
N GLY A 66 13.27 -2.46 -10.10
CA GLY A 66 13.93 -1.85 -11.25
C GLY A 66 15.25 -2.57 -11.53
N GLN A 67 15.45 -3.07 -12.75
CA GLN A 67 16.72 -3.68 -13.16
C GLN A 67 17.26 -3.03 -14.43
N LYS A 68 18.54 -2.69 -14.45
CA LYS A 68 19.16 -2.10 -15.63
C LYS A 68 19.43 -3.17 -16.69
N GLY A 69 18.86 -2.97 -17.87
CA GLY A 69 19.09 -3.78 -19.06
C GLY A 69 20.45 -3.52 -19.69
N SER A 70 20.86 -4.41 -20.59
CA SER A 70 22.09 -4.27 -21.37
C SER A 70 22.06 -3.09 -22.35
N ASP A 71 20.86 -2.62 -22.70
CA ASP A 71 20.62 -1.41 -23.50
C ASP A 71 20.76 -0.12 -22.68
N GLY A 72 21.02 -0.24 -21.37
CA GLY A 72 21.15 0.87 -20.43
C GLY A 72 19.81 1.40 -19.91
N LYS A 73 18.67 0.85 -20.33
CA LYS A 73 17.34 1.24 -19.85
C LYS A 73 16.99 0.50 -18.55
N TRP A 74 16.09 1.07 -17.77
CA TRP A 74 15.56 0.43 -16.56
C TRP A 74 14.29 -0.34 -16.91
N ALA A 75 14.27 -1.64 -16.61
CA ALA A 75 13.09 -2.48 -16.76
C ALA A 75 12.33 -2.57 -15.43
N GLU A 76 11.01 -2.45 -15.51
CA GLU A 76 10.08 -2.68 -14.42
C GLU A 76 9.78 -4.18 -14.30
N ILE A 77 9.90 -4.72 -13.09
CA ILE A 77 9.61 -6.11 -12.77
C ILE A 77 8.71 -6.12 -11.52
N PRO A 78 7.41 -6.42 -11.65
CA PRO A 78 6.50 -6.41 -10.52
C PRO A 78 6.80 -7.59 -9.60
N LEU A 79 6.94 -7.31 -8.29
CA LEU A 79 7.14 -8.35 -7.27
C LEU A 79 5.90 -8.55 -6.37
N SER A 80 4.88 -7.72 -6.55
CA SER A 80 3.55 -7.93 -5.98
C SER A 80 2.49 -7.37 -6.91
N VAL A 81 1.26 -7.84 -6.76
CA VAL A 81 0.07 -7.30 -7.43
C VAL A 81 -0.88 -6.85 -6.34
N ASP A 82 -1.47 -5.66 -6.49
CA ASP A 82 -2.38 -5.09 -5.51
C ASP A 82 -3.58 -6.01 -5.28
N GLN A 83 -3.91 -6.25 -4.01
CA GLN A 83 -4.96 -7.18 -3.60
C GLN A 83 -6.21 -6.38 -3.21
N THR A 84 -7.00 -6.05 -4.23
CA THR A 84 -8.24 -5.26 -4.12
C THR A 84 -9.40 -5.98 -4.80
N GLY A 85 -10.61 -5.44 -4.67
CA GLY A 85 -11.78 -5.93 -5.41
C GLY A 85 -11.73 -5.62 -6.93
N SER A 86 -10.68 -4.99 -7.44
CA SER A 86 -10.43 -4.79 -8.88
C SER A 86 -9.53 -5.88 -9.47
N ASN A 87 -8.88 -6.69 -8.62
CA ASN A 87 -7.99 -7.75 -9.06
C ASN A 87 -8.80 -9.01 -9.42
N GLU A 88 -8.75 -9.44 -10.68
CA GLU A 88 -9.51 -10.58 -11.20
C GLU A 88 -9.15 -11.90 -10.49
N GLU A 89 -7.89 -12.10 -10.11
CA GLU A 89 -7.47 -13.29 -9.37
C GLU A 89 -8.07 -13.31 -7.96
N GLU A 90 -8.08 -12.17 -7.27
CA GLU A 90 -8.65 -12.04 -5.93
C GLU A 90 -10.17 -12.16 -5.93
N THR A 91 -10.84 -11.52 -6.88
CA THR A 91 -12.31 -11.64 -7.01
C THR A 91 -12.72 -13.06 -7.39
N THR A 92 -11.94 -13.75 -8.23
CA THR A 92 -12.14 -15.17 -8.54
C THR A 92 -11.92 -16.05 -7.32
N ARG A 93 -10.87 -15.80 -6.53
CA ARG A 93 -10.59 -16.52 -5.27
C ARG A 93 -11.76 -16.37 -4.29
N ILE A 94 -12.17 -15.14 -4.01
CA ILE A 94 -13.29 -14.84 -3.10
C ILE A 94 -14.57 -15.53 -3.58
N SER A 95 -14.90 -15.43 -4.86
CA SER A 95 -16.12 -16.07 -5.40
C SER A 95 -16.11 -17.59 -5.24
N LYS A 96 -14.93 -18.24 -5.28
CA LYS A 96 -14.78 -19.69 -5.03
C LYS A 96 -14.93 -20.03 -3.55
N GLU A 97 -14.46 -19.17 -2.66
CA GLU A 97 -14.56 -19.34 -1.19
C GLU A 97 -16.00 -19.16 -0.68
N HIS A 98 -16.83 -18.40 -1.40
CA HIS A 98 -18.22 -18.08 -1.02
C HIS A 98 -19.25 -18.48 -2.09
N PRO A 99 -19.43 -19.78 -2.36
CA PRO A 99 -20.37 -20.24 -3.39
C PRO A 99 -21.81 -19.82 -3.07
N GLY A 100 -22.47 -19.18 -4.03
CA GLY A 100 -23.87 -18.74 -3.92
C GLY A 100 -24.08 -17.36 -3.29
N GLU A 101 -22.99 -16.64 -2.97
CA GLU A 101 -23.01 -15.24 -2.60
C GLU A 101 -22.57 -14.37 -3.78
N GLU A 102 -23.36 -13.35 -4.12
CA GLU A 102 -23.10 -12.46 -5.25
C GLU A 102 -22.69 -11.07 -4.76
N ASN A 103 -22.03 -10.29 -5.62
CA ASN A 103 -21.65 -8.90 -5.37
C ASN A 103 -20.72 -8.69 -4.14
N ILE A 104 -19.92 -9.70 -3.78
CA ILE A 104 -18.94 -9.57 -2.69
C ILE A 104 -17.88 -8.51 -3.05
N ALA A 105 -17.35 -8.55 -4.27
CA ALA A 105 -16.46 -7.54 -4.82
C ALA A 105 -17.23 -6.63 -5.79
N LYS A 106 -17.31 -5.34 -5.50
CA LYS A 106 -18.01 -4.36 -6.34
C LYS A 106 -17.31 -3.01 -6.30
N GLY A 107 -17.09 -2.41 -7.47
CA GLY A 107 -16.43 -1.09 -7.58
C GLY A 107 -15.02 -1.08 -7.01
N GLY A 108 -14.28 -2.17 -7.21
CA GLY A 108 -12.92 -2.33 -6.68
C GLY A 108 -12.82 -2.69 -5.20
N ARG A 109 -13.95 -2.92 -4.51
CA ARG A 109 -14.01 -3.09 -3.06
C ARG A 109 -14.66 -4.40 -2.64
N VAL A 110 -14.13 -5.04 -1.59
CA VAL A 110 -14.71 -6.24 -0.95
C VAL A 110 -15.65 -5.80 0.17
N LEU A 111 -16.97 -5.91 -0.07
CA LEU A 111 -18.03 -5.45 0.84
C LEU A 111 -17.78 -4.03 1.39
N GLY A 112 -17.29 -3.13 0.52
CA GLY A 112 -16.99 -1.73 0.85
C GLY A 112 -15.55 -1.44 1.28
N LEU A 113 -14.75 -2.44 1.64
CA LEU A 113 -13.32 -2.28 1.94
C LEU A 113 -12.48 -2.27 0.66
N MET A 114 -11.43 -1.46 0.58
CA MET A 114 -10.60 -1.37 -0.64
C MET A 114 -9.86 -2.67 -0.93
N VAL A 115 -9.28 -3.26 0.11
CA VAL A 115 -8.44 -4.45 0.01
C VAL A 115 -9.22 -5.76 0.11
N SER A 116 -8.68 -6.81 -0.50
CA SER A 116 -9.15 -8.19 -0.40
C SER A 116 -8.36 -9.04 0.59
N ARG A 117 -7.22 -8.53 1.07
CA ARG A 117 -6.40 -9.16 2.12
C ARG A 117 -5.88 -8.10 3.07
N ALA A 118 -5.93 -8.38 4.37
CA ALA A 118 -5.49 -7.48 5.43
C ALA A 118 -5.32 -8.22 6.76
N PHE A 119 -4.50 -7.68 7.65
CA PHE A 119 -4.55 -7.99 9.07
C PHE A 119 -5.70 -7.25 9.74
N GLY A 120 -6.31 -7.85 10.77
CA GLY A 120 -7.42 -7.22 11.49
C GLY A 120 -8.70 -7.17 10.64
N ASP A 121 -9.35 -6.02 10.55
CA ASP A 121 -10.62 -5.81 9.84
C ASP A 121 -11.69 -6.84 10.23
N SER A 122 -11.89 -6.99 11.54
CA SER A 122 -12.65 -8.10 12.10
C SER A 122 -14.10 -8.21 11.63
N LEU A 123 -14.73 -7.13 11.16
CA LEU A 123 -16.08 -7.16 10.59
C LEU A 123 -16.18 -8.05 9.33
N TRP A 124 -15.09 -8.26 8.61
CA TRP A 124 -15.04 -9.16 7.46
C TRP A 124 -14.67 -10.59 7.84
N LYS A 125 -14.23 -10.83 9.08
CA LYS A 125 -13.72 -12.13 9.54
C LYS A 125 -14.59 -12.81 10.59
N TRP A 126 -15.22 -12.04 11.47
CA TRP A 126 -16.04 -12.57 12.55
C TRP A 126 -17.43 -13.02 12.08
N PRO A 127 -18.01 -14.05 12.73
CA PRO A 127 -19.42 -14.38 12.56
C PRO A 127 -20.34 -13.20 12.90
N LEU A 128 -21.44 -13.05 12.16
CA LEU A 128 -22.36 -11.93 12.29
C LEU A 128 -22.92 -11.74 13.71
N ASP A 129 -23.24 -12.83 14.41
CA ASP A 129 -23.76 -12.75 15.78
C ASP A 129 -22.72 -12.20 16.76
N PHE A 130 -21.45 -12.53 16.53
CA PHE A 130 -20.36 -11.98 17.33
C PHE A 130 -20.14 -10.49 17.02
N GLN A 131 -20.25 -10.08 15.76
CA GLN A 131 -20.22 -8.65 15.39
C GLN A 131 -21.31 -7.87 16.15
N LYS A 132 -22.56 -8.34 16.09
CA LYS A 132 -23.70 -7.74 16.80
C LYS A 132 -23.48 -7.68 18.31
N GLU A 133 -22.93 -8.76 18.89
CA GLU A 133 -22.58 -8.79 20.31
C GLU A 133 -21.54 -7.70 20.65
N MET A 134 -20.49 -7.57 19.84
CA MET A 134 -19.44 -6.57 20.04
C MET A 134 -19.97 -5.14 19.93
N THR A 135 -20.81 -4.85 18.94
CA THR A 135 -21.47 -3.55 18.80
C THR A 135 -22.33 -3.23 20.03
N HIS A 136 -23.19 -4.17 20.45
CA HIS A 136 -24.15 -3.92 21.53
C HIS A 136 -23.51 -3.84 22.92
N LYS A 137 -22.54 -4.72 23.23
CA LYS A 137 -21.94 -4.82 24.57
C LYS A 137 -20.71 -3.93 24.76
N TYR A 138 -19.99 -3.62 23.68
CA TYR A 138 -18.66 -3.00 23.75
C TYR A 138 -18.54 -1.73 22.89
N ASN A 139 -19.64 -1.21 22.34
CA ASN A 139 -19.64 -0.09 21.39
C ASN A 139 -18.66 -0.31 20.22
N GLY A 140 -18.52 -1.57 19.78
CA GLY A 140 -17.74 -1.89 18.60
C GLY A 140 -18.34 -1.30 17.32
N PRO A 141 -17.62 -1.37 16.19
CA PRO A 141 -18.11 -0.92 14.89
C PRO A 141 -19.47 -1.52 14.52
N ALA A 142 -20.24 -0.81 13.70
CA ALA A 142 -21.53 -1.32 13.21
C ALA A 142 -21.31 -2.57 12.33
N PRO A 143 -22.15 -3.62 12.46
CA PRO A 143 -22.05 -4.81 11.60
C PRO A 143 -22.25 -4.46 10.13
N LEU A 144 -21.70 -5.28 9.23
CA LEU A 144 -21.82 -5.06 7.78
C LEU A 144 -23.26 -5.16 7.25
N THR A 145 -24.14 -5.90 7.95
CA THR A 145 -25.56 -5.99 7.63
C THR A 145 -26.36 -4.79 8.20
N PRO A 146 -27.41 -4.30 7.52
CA PRO A 146 -28.03 -4.83 6.31
C PRO A 146 -27.41 -4.28 5.02
N ARG A 147 -26.33 -3.49 5.10
CA ARG A 147 -25.72 -2.86 3.91
C ARG A 147 -25.18 -3.90 2.93
N TYR A 148 -24.63 -4.99 3.45
CA TYR A 148 -24.10 -6.10 2.68
C TYR A 148 -24.74 -7.42 3.13
N ASP A 149 -24.94 -8.34 2.17
CA ASP A 149 -25.42 -9.70 2.44
C ASP A 149 -24.25 -10.57 2.90
N VAL A 150 -24.01 -10.56 4.22
CA VAL A 150 -22.94 -11.34 4.85
C VAL A 150 -23.51 -12.67 5.35
N ARG A 151 -23.10 -13.77 4.72
CA ARG A 151 -23.54 -15.13 5.06
C ARG A 151 -22.42 -15.99 5.65
N ILE A 152 -21.29 -16.15 4.94
CA ILE A 152 -20.24 -17.11 5.32
C ILE A 152 -18.88 -16.39 5.50
N PRO A 153 -18.68 -15.57 6.55
CA PRO A 153 -17.34 -15.05 6.86
C PRO A 153 -16.36 -16.20 7.17
N PRO A 154 -15.05 -16.03 6.92
CA PRO A 154 -14.36 -14.77 6.61
C PRO A 154 -14.28 -14.42 5.11
N TYR A 155 -14.40 -13.13 4.77
CA TYR A 155 -14.23 -12.59 3.40
C TYR A 155 -12.85 -11.98 3.13
N LEU A 156 -12.05 -11.80 4.19
CA LEU A 156 -10.67 -11.32 4.15
C LEU A 156 -9.75 -12.40 4.72
N THR A 157 -8.56 -12.49 4.16
CA THR A 157 -7.45 -13.28 4.73
C THR A 157 -6.23 -12.38 4.95
N ALA A 158 -5.38 -12.71 5.91
CA ALA A 158 -4.05 -12.09 6.04
C ALA A 158 -2.96 -12.88 5.29
N GLU A 159 -3.30 -14.01 4.66
CA GLU A 159 -2.35 -14.85 3.94
C GLU A 159 -1.71 -14.07 2.79
N PRO A 160 -0.37 -13.96 2.75
CA PRO A 160 0.30 -13.19 1.72
C PRO A 160 0.41 -13.97 0.41
N VAL A 161 0.39 -13.26 -0.71
CA VAL A 161 0.95 -13.77 -1.98
C VAL A 161 2.45 -13.55 -1.94
N VAL A 162 3.22 -14.60 -2.21
CA VAL A 162 4.69 -14.56 -2.17
C VAL A 162 5.27 -14.70 -3.57
N THR A 163 6.04 -13.70 -3.98
CA THR A 163 6.85 -13.72 -5.21
C THR A 163 8.31 -13.92 -4.84
N SER A 164 9.04 -14.66 -5.67
CA SER A 164 10.47 -14.89 -5.48
C SER A 164 11.22 -14.61 -6.78
N THR A 165 12.31 -13.87 -6.69
CA THR A 165 13.23 -13.62 -7.81
C THR A 165 14.67 -13.74 -7.33
N LYS A 166 15.63 -13.83 -8.25
CA LYS A 166 17.06 -13.76 -7.93
C LYS A 166 17.60 -12.41 -8.37
N ILE A 167 18.31 -11.75 -7.46
CA ILE A 167 19.06 -10.54 -7.78
C ILE A 167 20.31 -10.93 -8.56
N ASP A 168 20.46 -10.33 -9.73
CA ASP A 168 21.65 -10.50 -10.57
C ASP A 168 22.79 -9.63 -9.99
N PRO A 169 23.89 -10.23 -9.50
CA PRO A 169 25.00 -9.49 -8.90
C PRO A 169 25.71 -8.57 -9.89
N ASP A 170 25.62 -8.87 -11.19
CA ASP A 170 26.34 -8.15 -12.24
C ASP A 170 25.53 -7.00 -12.84
N LYS A 171 24.27 -6.84 -12.42
CA LYS A 171 23.37 -5.79 -12.90
C LYS A 171 22.95 -4.84 -11.78
N PRO A 172 23.10 -3.52 -11.98
CA PRO A 172 22.48 -2.53 -11.11
C PRO A 172 20.97 -2.76 -11.04
N SER A 173 20.45 -2.88 -9.83
CA SER A 173 19.02 -3.01 -9.57
C SER A 173 18.62 -2.32 -8.28
N PHE A 174 17.33 -2.06 -8.12
CA PHE A 174 16.77 -1.52 -6.89
C PHE A 174 15.35 -2.03 -6.69
N LEU A 175 14.93 -2.16 -5.45
CA LEU A 175 13.56 -2.49 -5.07
C LEU A 175 12.87 -1.25 -4.50
N ILE A 176 11.74 -0.87 -5.08
CA ILE A 176 10.82 0.12 -4.51
C ILE A 176 9.73 -0.65 -3.76
N MET A 177 9.53 -0.35 -2.49
CA MET A 177 8.39 -0.80 -1.70
C MET A 177 7.65 0.44 -1.20
N ALA A 178 6.37 0.56 -1.52
CA ALA A 178 5.58 1.70 -1.06
C ALA A 178 4.11 1.36 -0.84
N THR A 179 3.46 2.17 -0.01
CA THR A 179 2.00 2.16 0.16
C THR A 179 1.30 2.68 -1.09
N ASP A 180 0.01 2.41 -1.20
CA ASP A 180 -0.91 2.95 -2.21
C ASP A 180 -0.85 4.49 -2.27
N GLY A 181 -0.60 5.18 -1.15
CA GLY A 181 -0.37 6.62 -1.14
C GLY A 181 0.73 7.11 -2.11
N LEU A 182 1.70 6.27 -2.51
CA LEU A 182 2.61 6.58 -3.62
C LEU A 182 2.03 6.14 -4.98
N TRP A 183 1.55 4.89 -5.06
CA TRP A 183 1.13 4.26 -6.31
C TRP A 183 -0.19 4.78 -6.89
N ASP A 184 -0.97 5.50 -6.07
CA ASP A 184 -2.11 6.29 -6.51
C ASP A 184 -1.70 7.53 -7.29
N HIS A 185 -0.44 7.96 -7.19
CA HIS A 185 0.10 9.08 -7.94
C HIS A 185 0.99 8.62 -9.11
N LEU A 186 1.70 7.48 -8.95
CA LEU A 186 2.68 6.96 -9.91
C LEU A 186 2.31 5.57 -10.44
N SER A 187 2.54 5.34 -11.74
CA SER A 187 2.64 3.96 -12.25
C SER A 187 3.93 3.28 -11.79
N SER A 188 3.97 1.94 -11.82
CA SER A 188 5.20 1.18 -11.52
C SER A 188 6.36 1.58 -12.43
N GLU A 189 6.07 1.78 -13.72
CA GLU A 189 7.03 2.21 -14.74
C GLU A 189 7.60 3.60 -14.41
N GLN A 190 6.74 4.57 -14.10
CA GLN A 190 7.16 5.93 -13.72
C GLN A 190 8.04 5.92 -12.45
N GLY A 191 7.69 5.10 -11.44
CA GLY A 191 8.50 4.94 -10.24
C GLY A 191 9.90 4.38 -10.54
N VAL A 192 9.99 3.40 -11.44
CA VAL A 192 11.27 2.81 -11.90
C VAL A 192 12.08 3.81 -12.72
N GLU A 193 11.45 4.57 -13.62
CA GLU A 193 12.12 5.59 -14.43
C GLU A 193 12.67 6.75 -13.59
N LEU A 194 11.90 7.24 -12.62
CA LEU A 194 12.33 8.26 -11.66
C LEU A 194 13.53 7.77 -10.86
N SER A 195 13.42 6.59 -10.24
CA SER A 195 14.50 6.00 -9.44
C SER A 195 15.75 5.72 -10.27
N GLY A 196 15.56 5.22 -11.49
CA GLY A 196 16.64 4.98 -12.44
C GLY A 196 17.35 6.27 -12.85
N SER A 197 16.59 7.34 -13.13
CA SER A 197 17.13 8.65 -13.48
C SER A 197 17.86 9.32 -12.31
N TRP A 198 17.42 9.07 -11.09
CA TRP A 198 18.06 9.54 -9.86
C TRP A 198 19.42 8.86 -9.61
N LEU A 199 19.59 7.61 -10.04
CA LEU A 199 20.85 6.85 -9.98
C LEU A 199 21.85 7.23 -11.07
N GLU A 200 21.42 7.91 -12.15
CA GLU A 200 22.36 8.28 -13.23
C GLU A 200 23.29 9.43 -12.81
N PRO A 201 24.59 9.39 -13.20
CA PRO A 201 25.54 10.44 -12.90
C PRO A 201 25.08 11.82 -13.40
N LYS A 202 25.34 12.86 -12.61
CA LYS A 202 25.13 14.26 -13.02
C LYS A 202 26.07 14.55 -14.22
N GLY A 203 25.51 14.77 -15.42
CA GLY A 203 26.27 15.19 -16.61
C GLY A 203 26.10 14.36 -17.89
N LYS A 204 25.37 13.24 -17.88
CA LYS A 204 24.85 12.67 -19.14
C LYS A 204 23.76 13.57 -19.69
N GLU A 205 23.69 13.74 -21.01
CA GLU A 205 22.67 14.52 -21.73
C GLU A 205 21.26 14.15 -21.23
N LYS A 206 20.75 14.90 -20.25
CA LYS A 206 19.36 14.83 -19.85
C LYS A 206 18.58 15.67 -20.87
N LYS A 207 17.38 15.22 -21.26
CA LYS A 207 16.32 16.19 -21.61
C LYS A 207 16.38 17.31 -20.59
N SER A 208 16.39 18.57 -21.02
CA SER A 208 16.41 19.72 -20.10
C SER A 208 15.27 19.55 -19.10
N LEU A 209 15.59 19.13 -17.87
CA LEU A 209 14.61 19.04 -16.81
C LEU A 209 14.15 20.46 -16.49
N PRO A 210 12.87 20.66 -16.16
CA PRO A 210 12.40 21.97 -15.74
C PRO A 210 13.17 22.43 -14.50
N GLU A 211 13.39 23.74 -14.40
CA GLU A 211 13.96 24.33 -13.20
C GLU A 211 13.01 24.15 -12.02
N THR A 212 13.57 23.97 -10.83
CA THR A 212 12.80 23.96 -9.60
C THR A 212 12.19 25.34 -9.35
N THR A 213 10.91 25.38 -8.99
CA THR A 213 10.20 26.64 -8.75
C THR A 213 9.63 26.71 -7.34
N ASP A 214 9.84 27.86 -6.71
CA ASP A 214 9.26 28.27 -5.42
C ASP A 214 8.17 29.33 -5.62
N GLU A 215 7.67 29.49 -6.85
CA GLU A 215 6.59 30.42 -7.14
C GLU A 215 5.36 30.12 -6.27
N ALA A 216 4.64 31.16 -5.88
CA ALA A 216 3.43 30.99 -5.09
C ALA A 216 2.38 30.22 -5.91
N PHE A 217 1.84 29.15 -5.33
CA PHE A 217 0.79 28.35 -5.96
C PHE A 217 -0.60 28.87 -5.55
N ASP A 218 -1.47 29.08 -6.54
CA ASP A 218 -2.87 29.46 -6.32
C ASP A 218 -3.71 28.23 -5.94
N PHE A 219 -3.82 27.95 -4.63
CA PHE A 219 -4.57 26.79 -4.13
C PHE A 219 -6.09 26.87 -4.36
N ASP A 220 -6.66 28.01 -4.78
CA ASP A 220 -8.06 28.06 -5.23
C ASP A 220 -8.28 27.20 -6.49
N ARG A 221 -7.20 26.94 -7.23
CA ARG A 221 -7.19 26.07 -8.42
C ARG A 221 -6.80 24.64 -8.12
N PHE A 222 -6.39 24.31 -6.90
CA PHE A 222 -5.91 22.97 -6.56
C PHE A 222 -6.90 21.88 -6.97
N TRP A 223 -8.18 22.09 -6.68
CA TRP A 223 -9.25 21.13 -6.99
C TRP A 223 -9.73 21.14 -8.45
N LYS A 224 -9.24 22.08 -9.26
CA LYS A 224 -9.68 22.29 -10.65
C LYS A 224 -8.62 21.88 -11.66
N ASP A 225 -7.39 22.31 -11.41
CA ASP A 225 -6.33 22.34 -12.42
C ASP A 225 -5.14 21.46 -12.04
N VAL A 226 -5.09 20.93 -10.80
CA VAL A 226 -3.98 20.08 -10.36
C VAL A 226 -4.34 18.61 -10.52
N SER A 227 -3.50 17.90 -11.27
CA SER A 227 -3.59 16.45 -11.39
C SER A 227 -3.23 15.75 -10.07
N TRP A 228 -3.97 14.69 -9.75
CA TRP A 228 -3.56 13.75 -8.72
C TRP A 228 -2.48 12.78 -9.23
N LYS A 229 -2.35 12.60 -10.54
CA LYS A 229 -1.32 11.76 -11.15
C LYS A 229 -0.08 12.59 -11.45
N PHE A 230 1.07 11.95 -11.30
CA PHE A 230 2.37 12.50 -11.67
C PHE A 230 2.39 12.90 -13.15
N GLU A 231 2.97 14.06 -13.43
CA GLU A 231 3.18 14.59 -14.78
C GLU A 231 4.68 14.64 -15.13
N GLU A 232 5.09 13.84 -16.10
CA GLU A 232 6.50 13.73 -16.52
C GLU A 232 7.14 15.08 -16.90
N GLY A 233 6.35 16.04 -17.38
CA GLY A 233 6.82 17.38 -17.75
C GLY A 233 7.41 18.16 -16.58
N GLY A 234 6.98 17.88 -15.34
CA GLY A 234 7.48 18.52 -14.12
C GLY A 234 8.71 17.84 -13.52
N THR A 235 9.15 16.70 -14.04
CA THR A 235 10.16 15.83 -13.39
C THR A 235 11.37 16.59 -12.84
N THR A 236 11.74 16.32 -11.59
CA THR A 236 12.90 16.94 -10.94
C THR A 236 13.80 15.92 -10.24
N ILE A 237 15.12 16.16 -10.27
CA ILE A 237 16.12 15.33 -9.60
C ILE A 237 16.97 16.24 -8.70
N GLN A 238 16.38 16.65 -7.59
CA GLN A 238 16.99 17.58 -6.63
C GLN A 238 17.31 16.93 -5.28
N ASP A 239 16.69 15.80 -4.94
CA ASP A 239 16.82 15.19 -3.62
C ASP A 239 17.99 14.21 -3.51
N ASP A 240 18.63 14.18 -2.35
CA ASP A 240 19.74 13.28 -2.05
C ASP A 240 19.31 11.88 -1.58
N ASN A 241 18.00 11.66 -1.42
CA ASN A 241 17.41 10.38 -1.02
C ASN A 241 16.38 9.91 -2.07
N ALA A 242 16.46 8.65 -2.50
CA ALA A 242 15.58 8.12 -3.55
C ALA A 242 14.09 8.08 -3.14
N ALA A 243 13.78 7.78 -1.88
CA ALA A 243 12.41 7.76 -1.39
C ALA A 243 11.82 9.19 -1.34
N VAL A 244 12.61 10.18 -0.90
CA VAL A 244 12.21 11.60 -0.92
C VAL A 244 12.03 12.09 -2.37
N HIS A 245 12.92 11.69 -3.27
CA HIS A 245 12.82 11.98 -4.70
C HIS A 245 11.52 11.45 -5.32
N LEU A 246 11.14 10.20 -5.02
CA LEU A 246 9.86 9.61 -5.46
C LEU A 246 8.66 10.37 -4.88
N MET A 247 8.65 10.63 -3.57
CA MET A 247 7.57 11.35 -2.90
C MET A 247 7.41 12.78 -3.44
N ARG A 248 8.51 13.49 -3.69
CA ARG A 248 8.45 14.83 -4.27
C ARG A 248 7.81 14.79 -5.65
N ASN A 249 8.31 13.93 -6.52
CA ASN A 249 7.79 13.82 -7.88
C ASN A 249 6.33 13.37 -7.88
N SER A 250 5.90 12.51 -6.96
CA SER A 250 4.50 12.10 -6.87
C SER A 250 3.56 13.22 -6.38
N LEU A 251 4.06 14.21 -5.63
CA LEU A 251 3.24 15.23 -4.98
C LEU A 251 3.22 16.59 -5.69
N GLY A 252 4.32 17.01 -6.29
CA GLY A 252 4.39 18.31 -6.95
C GLY A 252 5.61 18.52 -7.82
N GLU A 253 6.31 17.44 -8.19
CA GLU A 253 7.37 17.50 -9.18
C GLU A 253 8.43 18.58 -8.87
N ASN A 254 8.73 19.47 -9.83
CA ASN A 254 9.64 20.59 -9.66
C ASN A 254 9.06 21.77 -8.87
N HIS A 255 7.80 21.72 -8.45
CA HIS A 255 7.09 22.80 -7.77
C HIS A 255 7.11 22.63 -6.25
N HIS A 256 7.93 23.43 -5.56
CA HIS A 256 8.10 23.35 -4.12
C HIS A 256 6.81 23.65 -3.36
N GLU A 257 6.14 24.76 -3.68
CA GLU A 257 4.95 25.20 -2.96
C GLU A 257 3.79 24.18 -3.06
N LEU A 258 3.62 23.51 -4.20
CA LEU A 258 2.64 22.46 -4.36
C LEU A 258 2.95 21.25 -3.46
N THR A 259 4.21 20.82 -3.43
CA THR A 259 4.67 19.72 -2.55
C THR A 259 4.48 20.10 -1.07
N ALA A 260 4.94 21.29 -0.67
CA ALA A 260 4.87 21.78 0.69
C ALA A 260 3.40 21.96 1.15
N GLY A 261 2.55 22.54 0.30
CA GLY A 261 1.13 22.73 0.58
C GLY A 261 0.39 21.41 0.77
N ARG A 262 0.62 20.39 -0.07
CA ARG A 262 0.04 19.05 0.13
C ARG A 262 0.49 18.43 1.45
N LEU A 263 1.74 18.64 1.87
CA LEU A 263 2.30 18.09 3.11
C LEU A 263 1.94 18.87 4.38
N ALA A 264 1.56 20.15 4.26
CA ALA A 264 1.28 21.04 5.40
C ALA A 264 0.08 20.59 6.25
N PHE A 265 -0.85 19.82 5.66
CA PHE A 265 -2.03 19.33 6.37
C PHE A 265 -1.71 18.12 7.24
N GLY A 266 -2.11 18.19 8.52
CA GLY A 266 -2.09 17.08 9.46
C GLY A 266 -3.49 16.44 9.64
N PRO A 267 -3.57 15.31 10.38
CA PRO A 267 -4.84 14.68 10.69
C PRO A 267 -5.80 15.62 11.44
N PRO A 268 -7.12 15.58 11.17
CA PRO A 268 -7.82 14.66 10.25
C PRO A 268 -7.91 15.15 8.79
N PHE A 269 -7.38 16.34 8.47
CA PHE A 269 -7.57 16.97 7.17
C PHE A 269 -6.58 16.51 6.09
N SER A 270 -5.44 15.92 6.48
CA SER A 270 -4.44 15.39 5.56
C SER A 270 -5.03 14.48 4.48
N ARG A 271 -6.00 13.64 4.83
CA ARG A 271 -6.70 12.70 3.92
C ARG A 271 -7.46 13.36 2.77
N GLN A 272 -7.71 14.67 2.84
CA GLN A 272 -8.29 15.40 1.71
C GLN A 272 -7.23 15.76 0.68
N MET A 273 -5.96 15.89 1.09
CA MET A 273 -4.88 16.39 0.24
C MET A 273 -3.95 15.28 -0.26
N ARG A 274 -3.85 14.18 0.49
CA ARG A 274 -3.03 13.00 0.18
C ARG A 274 -3.41 11.84 1.08
N ASP A 275 -3.05 10.62 0.70
CA ASP A 275 -2.99 9.52 1.65
C ASP A 275 -1.65 9.50 2.42
N ASP A 276 -1.53 8.61 3.40
CA ASP A 276 -0.27 8.35 4.08
C ASP A 276 0.73 7.68 3.11
N ILE A 277 1.89 8.31 2.92
CA ILE A 277 2.92 7.87 1.98
C ILE A 277 4.09 7.30 2.75
N THR A 278 4.37 6.01 2.55
CA THR A 278 5.60 5.37 3.03
C THR A 278 6.32 4.76 1.84
N VAL A 279 7.61 5.08 1.68
CA VAL A 279 8.45 4.60 0.58
C VAL A 279 9.77 4.08 1.12
N GLN A 280 10.19 2.91 0.66
CA GLN A 280 11.52 2.35 0.87
C GLN A 280 12.13 2.02 -0.49
N VAL A 281 13.39 2.43 -0.68
CA VAL A 281 14.17 2.08 -1.87
C VAL A 281 15.42 1.35 -1.43
N VAL A 282 15.55 0.09 -1.83
CA VAL A 282 16.71 -0.78 -1.52
C VAL A 282 17.56 -0.90 -2.77
N LEU A 283 18.83 -0.52 -2.69
CA LEU A 283 19.75 -0.59 -3.82
C LEU A 283 20.53 -1.92 -3.80
N PHE A 284 20.63 -2.57 -4.96
CA PHE A 284 21.42 -3.77 -5.18
C PHE A 284 22.42 -3.51 -6.32
N ASN A 285 23.72 -3.63 -6.03
CA ASN A 285 24.79 -3.42 -7.01
C ASN A 285 24.68 -2.06 -7.74
N ALA A 286 24.08 -1.07 -7.08
CA ALA A 286 23.86 0.28 -7.57
C ALA A 286 24.33 1.27 -6.50
N GLN A 287 25.03 2.32 -6.92
CA GLN A 287 25.46 3.42 -6.07
C GLN A 287 25.18 4.73 -6.81
N LYS A 288 24.71 5.73 -6.06
CA LYS A 288 24.55 7.11 -6.54
C LYS A 288 25.89 7.86 -6.45
#